data_AF-A0A2D9H8Y9-F1
#
_entry.id   AF-A0A2D9H8Y9-F1
#
_cell.length_a   1.000
_cell.length_b   1.000
_cell.length_c   1.000
_cell.angle_alpha   90.00
_cell.angle_beta   90.00
_cell.angle_gamma   90.00
#
_symmetry.space_group_name_H-M   'P 1'
#
loop_
_entity.id
_entity.type
_entity.pdbx_description
1 polymer ?
#
loop_
_entity_poly.entity_id
_entity_poly.type
_entity_poly.pdbx_seq_one_letter_code
_entity_poly.pdbx_strand_id
1 'polypeptide(L)'
;TLEAINITGGRQHAYGHHGQCSGWNGCGNAQTCANWACQLEGRGTAVSFDVATHNCAANIPNWHLFRNQGNIHRNWTDNCNWCPLQGVTNIMCTP
;
A
#
# COMPACT_ATOMS: atom_id res chain seq x y z
N THR A 1 -24.75 11.38 3.06
CA THR A 1 -23.52 11.06 2.33
C THR A 1 -22.59 10.38 3.29
N LEU A 2 -22.16 9.14 3.02
CA LEU A 2 -21.18 8.50 3.88
C LEU A 2 -19.80 9.05 3.51
N GLU A 3 -19.07 9.57 4.49
CA GLU A 3 -17.75 10.16 4.28
C GLU A 3 -16.71 9.06 4.06
N ALA A 4 -15.77 9.30 3.14
CA ALA A 4 -14.68 8.37 2.89
C ALA A 4 -13.68 8.37 4.06
N ILE A 5 -13.11 7.21 4.38
CA ILE A 5 -12.24 7.01 5.54
C ILE A 5 -10.78 6.89 5.10
N ASN A 6 -9.88 7.68 5.69
CA ASN A 6 -8.45 7.57 5.45
C ASN A 6 -7.85 6.42 6.28
N ILE A 7 -7.22 5.43 5.64
CA ILE A 7 -6.61 4.26 6.32
C ILE A 7 -5.09 4.33 6.48
N THR A 8 -4.46 5.45 6.09
CA THR A 8 -2.99 5.56 6.00
C THR A 8 -2.37 6.54 7.00
N GLY A 9 -3.18 7.18 7.84
CA GLY A 9 -2.71 8.10 8.89
C GLY A 9 -1.92 9.28 8.35
N GLY A 10 -2.29 9.84 7.19
CA GLY A 10 -1.59 10.98 6.59
C GLY A 10 -0.19 10.63 6.05
N ARG A 11 -0.11 9.56 5.25
CA ARG A 11 1.14 9.02 4.64
C ARG A 11 2.11 8.37 5.62
N GLN A 12 1.69 8.05 6.84
CA GLN A 12 2.49 7.24 7.76
C GLN A 12 2.58 5.79 7.30
N HIS A 13 1.54 5.29 6.64
CA HIS A 13 1.46 3.94 6.12
C HIS A 13 1.32 3.94 4.59
N ALA A 14 2.11 3.10 3.93
CA ALA A 14 1.94 2.77 2.52
C ALA A 14 1.54 1.30 2.38
N TYR A 15 0.66 1.02 1.42
CA TYR A 15 0.28 -0.33 1.04
C TYR A 15 0.75 -0.59 -0.39
N GLY A 16 1.51 -1.64 -0.61
CA GLY A 16 2.21 -1.79 -1.89
C GLY A 16 2.83 -3.15 -2.09
N HIS A 17 3.87 -3.16 -2.90
CA HIS A 17 4.53 -4.35 -3.38
C HIS A 17 5.98 -4.03 -3.81
N HIS A 18 6.84 -5.05 -3.91
CA HIS A 18 8.15 -4.91 -4.56
C HIS A 18 7.90 -4.70 -6.05
N GLY A 19 8.34 -3.58 -6.62
CA GLY A 19 7.98 -3.12 -7.97
C GLY A 19 7.95 -4.23 -9.03
N GLN A 20 9.08 -4.53 -9.65
CA GLN A 20 9.19 -5.57 -10.70
C GLN A 20 9.77 -6.90 -10.18
N CYS A 21 10.10 -7.00 -8.89
CA CYS A 21 10.78 -8.18 -8.36
C CYS A 21 9.80 -9.25 -7.90
N SER A 22 10.18 -10.51 -8.10
CA SER A 22 9.36 -11.68 -7.80
C SER A 22 9.11 -11.85 -6.30
N GLY A 23 7.91 -12.29 -5.94
CA GLY A 23 7.59 -12.86 -4.61
C GLY A 23 6.65 -12.01 -3.74
N TRP A 24 6.70 -10.69 -3.90
CA TRP A 24 5.87 -9.72 -3.16
C TRP A 24 5.35 -8.62 -4.08
N ASN A 25 4.88 -9.02 -5.27
CA ASN A 25 4.31 -8.15 -6.32
C ASN A 25 2.78 -8.36 -6.49
N GLY A 26 2.12 -8.87 -5.44
CA GLY A 26 0.80 -9.50 -5.56
C GLY A 26 -0.33 -8.57 -5.99
N CYS A 27 -0.31 -7.31 -5.55
CA CYS A 27 -1.35 -6.35 -5.97
C CYS A 27 -1.10 -5.81 -7.39
N GLY A 28 0.12 -5.87 -7.91
CA GLY A 28 0.47 -5.61 -9.32
C GLY A 28 0.33 -4.17 -9.84
N ASN A 29 -0.63 -3.39 -9.34
CA ASN A 29 -0.81 -1.98 -9.67
C ASN A 29 -1.42 -1.20 -8.49
N ALA A 30 -1.29 0.14 -8.54
CA ALA A 30 -1.72 1.04 -7.48
C ALA A 30 -3.19 0.90 -7.08
N GLN A 31 -4.11 0.79 -8.06
CA GLN A 31 -5.55 0.67 -7.81
C GLN A 31 -5.89 -0.61 -7.05
N THR A 32 -5.28 -1.74 -7.45
CA THR A 32 -5.47 -3.02 -6.76
C THR A 32 -4.88 -2.97 -5.35
N CYS A 33 -3.69 -2.38 -5.16
CA CYS A 33 -3.11 -2.24 -3.82
C CYS A 33 -4.00 -1.39 -2.89
N ALA A 34 -4.59 -0.31 -3.42
CA ALA A 34 -5.52 0.53 -2.66
C ALA A 34 -6.81 -0.22 -2.27
N ASN A 35 -7.40 -0.95 -3.23
CA ASN A 35 -8.61 -1.74 -2.96
C ASN A 35 -8.35 -2.85 -1.95
N TRP A 36 -7.23 -3.56 -2.05
CA TRP A 36 -6.88 -4.59 -1.09
C TRP A 36 -6.59 -4.01 0.30
N ALA A 37 -5.97 -2.83 0.38
CA ALA A 37 -5.76 -2.14 1.65
C ALA A 37 -7.10 -1.78 2.32
N CYS A 38 -8.05 -1.23 1.56
CA CYS A 38 -9.39 -0.95 2.09
C CYS A 38 -10.08 -2.23 2.61
N GLN A 39 -10.06 -3.31 1.82
CA GLN A 39 -10.65 -4.59 2.22
C GLN A 39 -9.98 -5.18 3.47
N LEU A 40 -8.66 -5.08 3.56
CA LEU A 40 -7.87 -5.59 4.69
C LEU A 40 -8.20 -4.85 6.00
N GLU A 41 -8.59 -3.58 5.90
CA GLU A 41 -9.03 -2.74 7.01
C GLU A 41 -10.56 -2.76 7.21
N GLY A 42 -11.27 -3.72 6.59
CA GLY A 42 -12.71 -3.93 6.76
C GLY A 42 -13.58 -2.87 6.11
N ARG A 43 -13.07 -2.18 5.09
CA ARG A 43 -13.75 -1.13 4.33
C ARG A 43 -14.16 -1.63 2.94
N GLY A 44 -14.91 -0.82 2.22
CA GLY A 44 -15.26 -1.10 0.82
C GLY A 44 -14.10 -0.83 -0.15
N THR A 45 -14.35 -0.11 -1.23
CA THR A 45 -13.34 0.14 -2.28
C THR A 45 -12.61 1.47 -2.06
N ALA A 46 -11.40 1.58 -2.63
CA ALA A 46 -10.68 2.84 -2.63
C ALA A 46 -11.35 3.84 -3.58
N VAL A 47 -11.60 5.05 -3.09
CA VAL A 47 -12.14 6.17 -3.87
C VAL A 47 -11.07 7.16 -4.31
N SER A 48 -9.97 7.25 -3.55
CA SER A 48 -8.78 8.01 -3.92
C SER A 48 -7.54 7.49 -3.18
N PHE A 49 -6.37 7.77 -3.74
CA PHE A 49 -5.07 7.41 -3.20
C PHE A 49 -3.97 8.19 -3.92
N ASP A 50 -2.83 8.36 -3.26
CA ASP A 50 -1.60 8.86 -3.86
C ASP A 50 -0.65 7.70 -4.14
N VAL A 51 -0.03 7.68 -5.32
CA VAL A 51 1.04 6.73 -5.62
C VAL A 51 2.29 7.10 -4.81
N ALA A 52 2.93 6.09 -4.24
CA ALA A 52 4.18 6.20 -3.51
C ALA A 52 5.23 5.25 -4.12
N THR A 53 6.47 5.70 -4.16
CA THR A 53 7.62 4.86 -4.51
C THR A 53 8.70 5.06 -3.47
N HIS A 54 9.31 3.97 -2.99
CA HIS A 54 10.40 4.03 -2.03
C HIS A 54 11.67 3.41 -2.62
N ASN A 55 12.70 4.25 -2.71
CA ASN A 55 14.05 3.93 -3.16
C ASN A 55 15.04 3.84 -1.98
N CYS A 56 14.58 3.32 -0.83
CA CYS A 56 15.39 3.02 0.37
C CYS A 56 15.94 4.23 1.12
N ALA A 57 15.61 5.44 0.65
CA ALA A 57 16.02 6.71 1.24
C ALA A 57 14.83 7.59 1.66
N ALA A 58 13.58 7.14 1.53
CA ALA A 58 12.40 8.03 1.58
C ALA A 58 11.60 8.03 2.92
N ASN A 59 10.86 9.14 3.10
CA ASN A 59 10.18 9.63 4.32
C ASN A 59 8.89 8.90 4.76
N ILE A 60 8.58 7.70 4.24
CA ILE A 60 7.39 6.95 4.65
C ILE A 60 7.84 5.88 5.66
N PRO A 61 7.39 5.94 6.92
CA PRO A 61 7.95 5.09 7.96
C PRO A 61 7.50 3.63 7.86
N ASN A 62 6.29 3.35 7.36
CA ASN A 62 5.74 1.99 7.37
C ASN A 62 5.27 1.55 5.98
N TRP A 63 5.91 0.51 5.43
CA TRP A 63 5.46 -0.16 4.22
C TRP A 63 4.77 -1.49 4.55
N HIS A 64 3.58 -1.71 4.00
CA HIS A 64 2.86 -2.97 4.10
C HIS A 64 2.78 -3.61 2.71
N LEU A 65 3.40 -4.77 2.54
CA LEU A 65 3.64 -5.36 1.23
C LEU A 65 2.73 -6.56 0.97
N PHE A 66 2.07 -6.58 -0.18
CA PHE A 66 1.17 -7.66 -0.56
C PHE A 66 1.90 -8.75 -1.35
N ARG A 67 1.83 -9.98 -0.83
CA ARG A 67 2.19 -11.18 -1.60
C ARG A 67 1.05 -11.64 -2.49
N ASN A 68 -0.17 -11.61 -1.97
CA ASN A 68 -1.44 -11.82 -2.65
C ASN A 68 -2.58 -11.22 -1.80
N GLN A 69 -3.83 -11.32 -2.25
CA GLN A 69 -4.97 -10.73 -1.53
C GLN A 69 -5.11 -11.34 -0.13
N GLY A 70 -5.10 -10.48 0.90
CA GLY A 70 -5.17 -10.90 2.29
C GLY A 70 -3.86 -11.41 2.90
N ASN A 71 -2.81 -11.66 2.10
CA ASN A 71 -1.47 -11.99 2.60
C ASN A 71 -0.55 -10.76 2.51
N ILE A 72 -0.29 -10.18 3.68
CA ILE A 72 0.44 -8.93 3.81
C ILE A 72 1.62 -9.09 4.78
N HIS A 73 2.77 -8.54 4.41
CA HIS A 73 3.87 -8.29 5.34
C HIS A 73 3.66 -6.89 5.90
N ARG A 74 3.36 -6.77 7.20
CA ARG A 74 3.20 -5.46 7.84
C ARG A 74 4.55 -4.91 8.29
N ASN A 75 4.73 -3.58 8.19
CA ASN A 75 5.90 -2.86 8.67
C ASN A 75 7.21 -3.42 8.10
N TRP A 76 7.24 -3.62 6.80
CA TRP A 76 8.43 -4.07 6.11
C TRP A 76 9.55 -3.01 6.22
N THR A 77 10.72 -3.45 6.66
CA THR A 77 11.88 -2.60 6.97
C THR A 77 13.17 -3.04 6.27
N ASP A 78 13.12 -4.04 5.39
CA ASP A 78 14.35 -4.55 4.78
C ASP A 78 14.91 -3.59 3.71
N ASN A 79 16.07 -3.94 3.19
CA ASN A 79 16.74 -3.15 2.18
C ASN A 79 16.10 -3.34 0.79
N CYS A 80 15.55 -2.28 0.20
CA CYS A 80 14.97 -2.29 -1.14
C CYS A 80 15.97 -1.94 -2.28
N ASN A 81 17.28 -1.96 -2.00
CA ASN A 81 18.31 -1.40 -2.90
C ASN A 81 18.26 -1.98 -4.33
N TRP A 82 17.72 -3.19 -4.48
CA TRP A 82 17.67 -3.90 -5.76
C TRP A 82 16.26 -3.91 -6.35
N CYS A 83 15.27 -3.43 -5.59
CA CYS A 83 13.88 -3.37 -6.02
C CYS A 83 13.11 -2.27 -5.28
N PRO A 84 12.89 -1.10 -5.91
CA PRO A 84 12.07 -0.06 -5.33
C PRO A 84 10.67 -0.59 -4.99
N LEU A 85 10.17 -0.19 -3.83
CA LEU A 85 8.79 -0.48 -3.47
C LEU A 85 7.87 0.44 -4.26
N GLN A 86 6.76 -0.10 -4.75
CA GLN A 86 5.67 0.66 -5.36
C GLN A 86 4.41 0.44 -4.54
N GLY A 87 3.67 1.50 -4.25
CA GLY A 87 2.46 1.38 -3.46
C GLY A 87 1.65 2.65 -3.44
N VAL A 88 0.78 2.74 -2.46
CA VAL A 88 -0.19 3.83 -2.31
C VAL A 88 -0.24 4.34 -0.87
N THR A 89 -0.46 5.63 -0.73
CA THR A 89 -0.68 6.36 0.54
C THR A 89 -1.94 7.20 0.43
N ASN A 90 -2.36 7.88 1.51
CA ASN A 90 -3.56 8.72 1.53
C ASN A 90 -4.80 8.01 0.98
N ILE A 91 -4.90 6.71 1.26
CA ILE A 91 -5.97 5.87 0.73
C ILE A 91 -7.26 6.24 1.44
N MET A 92 -8.23 6.69 0.65
CA MET A 92 -9.59 6.96 1.09
C MET A 92 -10.47 5.81 0.65
N CYS A 93 -11.19 5.20 1.59
CA CYS A 93 -12.07 4.06 1.33
C CYS A 93 -13.53 4.46 1.51
N THR A 94 -14.43 3.82 0.75
CA THR A 94 -15.86 3.82 1.14
C THR A 94 -16.01 3.13 2.52
N PRO A 95 -16.98 3.56 3.34
CA PRO A 95 -17.18 3.01 4.69
C PRO A 95 -17.23 1.49 4.78
#